data_AF-A0A379ZWF9-F1
#
_entry.id   AF-A0A379ZWF9-F1
#
_cell.length_a   1.000
_cell.length_b   1.000
_cell.length_c   1.000
_cell.angle_alpha   90.00
_cell.angle_beta   90.00
_cell.angle_gamma   90.00
#
_symmetry.space_group_name_H-M   'P 1'
#
loop_
_entity.id
_entity.type
_entity.pdbx_description
1 polymer ?
#
loop_
_entity_poly.entity_id
_entity_poly.type
_entity_poly.pdbx_seq_one_letter_code
_entity_poly.pdbx_strand_id
1 'polypeptide(L)'
;MESRPGHTPGHLVFFAPAAKLAWVGDVLFRHSIGRCDFPGGNHAALLDSIKNKLWPLGGDTCFIPGHGPMSTFAEERRHNPYVADR
;
A
#
# COMPACT_ATOMS: atom_id res chain seq x y z
N MET A 1 -8.75 -9.82 5.04
CA MET A 1 -9.17 -8.42 5.28
C MET A 1 -8.46 -7.97 6.54
N GLU A 2 -7.57 -6.99 6.42
CA GLU A 2 -6.77 -6.50 7.53
C GLU A 2 -6.70 -4.97 7.49
N SER A 3 -6.65 -4.34 8.66
CA SER A 3 -6.51 -2.89 8.79
C SER A 3 -5.13 -2.42 8.32
N ARG A 4 -5.10 -1.30 7.58
CA ARG A 4 -3.91 -0.61 7.09
C ARG A 4 -4.04 0.89 7.32
N PRO A 5 -3.88 1.36 8.56
CA PRO A 5 -4.08 2.76 8.90
C PRO A 5 -3.03 3.65 8.24
N GLY A 6 -3.37 4.93 8.06
CA GLY A 6 -2.43 5.97 7.70
C GLY A 6 -3.03 7.00 6.76
N HIS A 7 -3.66 6.55 5.67
CA HIS A 7 -4.51 7.44 4.86
C HIS A 7 -5.77 7.83 5.63
N THR A 8 -6.43 6.83 6.23
CA THR A 8 -7.47 7.00 7.24
C THR A 8 -7.25 5.98 8.36
N PRO A 9 -7.81 6.17 9.58
CA PRO A 9 -7.61 5.21 10.69
C PRO A 9 -8.19 3.82 10.43
N GLY A 10 -9.28 3.74 9.65
CA GLY A 10 -10.05 2.52 9.43
C GLY A 10 -9.85 1.90 8.04
N HIS A 11 -8.79 2.27 7.32
CA HIS A 11 -8.55 1.75 5.97
C HIS A 11 -8.29 0.24 5.99
N LEU A 12 -8.80 -0.47 4.99
CA LEU A 12 -8.77 -1.93 4.89
C LEU A 12 -8.14 -2.37 3.57
N VAL A 13 -7.38 -3.46 3.65
CA VAL A 13 -6.82 -4.15 2.48
C VAL A 13 -7.39 -5.55 2.34
N PHE A 14 -7.71 -5.91 1.10
CA PHE A 14 -8.14 -7.26 0.72
C PHE A 14 -7.03 -7.92 -0.08
N PHE A 15 -6.69 -9.16 0.25
CA PHE A 15 -5.63 -9.91 -0.42
C PHE A 15 -6.17 -11.28 -0.83
N ALA A 16 -5.93 -11.65 -2.09
CA ALA A 16 -6.26 -12.95 -2.66
C ALA A 16 -4.94 -13.69 -2.99
N PRO A 17 -4.41 -14.54 -2.09
CA PRO A 17 -3.11 -15.19 -2.26
C PRO A 17 -3.02 -16.04 -3.54
N ALA A 18 -4.07 -16.80 -3.86
CA ALA A 18 -4.10 -17.65 -5.05
C ALA A 18 -4.00 -16.86 -6.37
N ALA A 19 -4.49 -15.62 -6.37
CA ALA A 19 -4.44 -14.72 -7.53
C ALA A 19 -3.24 -13.76 -7.50
N LYS A 20 -2.46 -13.74 -6.41
CA LYS A 20 -1.39 -12.77 -6.18
C LYS A 20 -1.86 -11.32 -6.43
N LEU A 21 -3.02 -11.00 -5.88
CA LEU A 21 -3.70 -9.73 -6.10
C LEU A 21 -4.18 -9.11 -4.78
N ALA A 22 -3.90 -7.83 -4.58
CA ALA A 22 -4.34 -7.07 -3.42
C ALA A 22 -5.14 -5.81 -3.81
N TRP A 23 -6.27 -5.56 -3.18
CA TRP A 23 -6.97 -4.27 -3.25
C TRP A 23 -6.47 -3.40 -2.10
N VAL A 24 -5.70 -2.37 -2.43
CA VAL A 24 -4.99 -1.53 -1.45
C VAL A 24 -5.62 -0.15 -1.25
N GLY A 25 -6.63 0.21 -2.06
CA GLY A 25 -7.29 1.51 -1.99
C GLY A 25 -6.28 2.66 -2.01
N ASP A 26 -6.51 3.68 -1.18
CA ASP A 26 -5.64 4.86 -1.08
C ASP A 26 -4.45 4.72 -0.12
N VAL A 27 -3.98 3.49 0.15
CA VAL A 27 -2.72 3.27 0.91
C VAL A 27 -1.50 3.40 0.00
N LEU A 28 -1.52 2.74 -1.15
CA LEU A 28 -0.38 2.64 -2.07
C LEU A 28 -0.84 2.88 -3.51
N PHE A 29 -0.09 3.71 -4.23
CA PHE A 29 -0.28 3.98 -5.65
C PHE A 29 1.00 3.64 -6.42
N ARG A 30 0.90 3.57 -7.75
CA ARG A 30 2.09 3.44 -8.59
C ARG A 30 3.02 4.65 -8.40
N HIS A 31 4.22 4.42 -7.88
CA HIS A 31 5.24 5.42 -7.56
C HIS A 31 4.79 6.54 -6.59
N SER A 32 3.74 6.31 -5.80
CA SER A 32 3.26 7.27 -4.80
C SER A 32 2.53 6.56 -3.64
N ILE A 33 2.05 7.30 -2.64
CA ILE A 33 1.32 6.79 -1.47
C ILE A 33 0.11 7.66 -1.14
N GLY A 34 -0.79 7.15 -0.29
CA GLY A 34 -1.90 7.90 0.28
C GLY A 34 -1.48 9.23 0.91
N ARG A 35 -2.33 10.26 0.79
CA ARG A 35 -2.17 11.49 1.58
C ARG A 35 -2.58 11.27 3.03
N CYS A 36 -1.97 12.02 3.95
CA CYS A 36 -2.19 11.90 5.41
C CYS A 36 -2.49 13.24 6.10
N ASP A 37 -2.79 14.30 5.34
CA ASP A 37 -2.92 15.67 5.82
C ASP A 37 -4.35 16.06 6.25
N PHE A 38 -5.32 15.15 6.11
CA PHE A 38 -6.66 15.30 6.67
C PHE A 38 -6.73 14.77 8.12
N PRO A 39 -7.72 15.20 8.92
CA PRO A 39 -7.94 14.67 10.26
C PRO A 39 -8.01 13.13 10.29
N GLY A 40 -7.23 12.52 11.18
CA GLY A 40 -7.09 11.07 11.29
C GLY A 40 -6.04 10.45 10.36
N GLY A 41 -5.45 11.22 9.45
CA GLY A 41 -4.28 10.79 8.68
C GLY A 41 -3.03 10.69 9.56
N ASN A 42 -2.17 9.71 9.28
CA ASN A 42 -0.91 9.51 9.99
C ASN A 42 0.15 8.94 9.02
N HIS A 43 1.15 9.77 8.70
CA HIS A 43 2.18 9.42 7.73
C HIS A 43 3.07 8.26 8.20
N ALA A 44 3.47 8.23 9.48
CA ALA A 44 4.29 7.15 10.02
C ALA A 44 3.54 5.81 9.99
N ALA A 45 2.25 5.82 10.35
CA ALA A 45 1.40 4.64 10.27
C ALA A 45 1.20 4.18 8.81
N LEU A 46 1.11 5.10 7.85
CA LEU A 46 1.01 4.76 6.43
C LEU A 46 2.26 4.04 5.94
N LEU A 47 3.44 4.58 6.26
CA LEU A 47 4.72 3.95 5.88
C LEU A 47 4.88 2.56 6.54
N ASP A 48 4.48 2.41 7.79
CA ASP A 48 4.46 1.11 8.50
C ASP A 48 3.50 0.12 7.84
N SER A 49 2.27 0.53 7.55
CA SER A 49 1.27 -0.28 6.86
C SER A 49 1.76 -0.78 5.50
N ILE A 50 2.53 0.03 4.78
CA ILE A 50 3.11 -0.39 3.50
C ILE A 50 4.28 -1.35 3.74
N LYS A 51 5.30 -0.92 4.48
CA LYS A 51 6.57 -1.66 4.59
C LYS A 51 6.42 -2.97 5.36
N ASN A 52 5.69 -2.94 6.47
CA ASN A 52 5.62 -4.06 7.40
C ASN A 52 4.40 -4.96 7.18
N LYS A 53 3.45 -4.54 6.33
CA LYS A 53 2.23 -5.31 6.09
C LYS A 53 1.93 -5.59 4.62
N LEU A 54 2.34 -4.75 3.66
CA LEU A 54 2.19 -5.06 2.22
C LEU A 54 3.39 -5.86 1.68
N TRP A 55 4.63 -5.48 2.00
CA TRP A 55 5.80 -6.20 1.50
C TRP A 55 5.87 -7.69 1.87
N PRO A 56 5.43 -8.12 3.07
CA PRO A 56 5.37 -9.54 3.41
C PRO A 56 4.39 -10.36 2.56
N LEU A 57 3.49 -9.73 1.80
CA LEU A 57 2.52 -10.43 0.93
C LEU A 57 3.14 -10.94 -0.38
N GLY A 58 4.43 -10.68 -0.62
CA GLY A 58 5.18 -11.17 -1.78
C GLY A 58 5.33 -10.13 -2.89
N GLY A 59 6.55 -10.05 -3.47
CA GLY A 59 6.89 -9.04 -4.47
C GLY A 59 6.18 -9.20 -5.82
N ASP A 60 5.78 -10.42 -6.16
CA ASP A 60 5.00 -10.75 -7.36
C ASP A 60 3.49 -10.47 -7.21
N THR A 61 3.05 -10.00 -6.03
CA THR A 61 1.69 -9.53 -5.82
C THR A 61 1.45 -8.23 -6.58
N CYS A 62 0.47 -8.26 -7.49
CA CYS A 62 -0.10 -7.07 -8.13
C CYS A 62 -1.06 -6.38 -7.15
N PHE A 63 -1.24 -5.06 -7.28
CA PHE A 63 -2.25 -4.35 -6.50
C PHE A 63 -3.16 -3.46 -7.34
N ILE A 64 -4.40 -3.34 -6.87
CA ILE A 64 -5.42 -2.43 -7.37
C ILE A 64 -5.49 -1.23 -6.40
N PRO A 65 -5.02 -0.05 -6.83
CA PRO A 65 -5.14 1.17 -6.03
C PRO A 65 -6.56 1.75 -6.08
N GLY A 66 -6.85 2.70 -5.20
CA GLY A 66 -8.09 3.50 -5.28
C GLY A 66 -8.10 4.42 -6.51
N HIS A 67 -6.92 4.83 -6.99
CA HIS A 67 -6.74 5.77 -8.08
C HIS A 67 -5.52 5.42 -8.94
N GLY A 68 -5.59 5.72 -10.23
CA GLY A 68 -4.47 5.52 -11.16
C GLY A 68 -4.25 4.06 -11.57
N PRO A 69 -3.12 3.75 -12.22
CA PRO A 69 -2.84 2.42 -12.76
C PRO A 69 -2.41 1.43 -11.68
N MET A 70 -2.64 0.14 -11.94
CA MET A 70 -2.07 -0.96 -11.15
C MET A 70 -0.54 -1.00 -11.22
N SER A 71 0.06 -1.64 -10.21
CA SER A 71 1.50 -1.92 -10.13
C SER A 71 1.74 -3.22 -9.34
N THR A 72 3.00 -3.55 -9.03
CA THR A 72 3.39 -4.69 -8.20
C THR A 72 4.16 -4.24 -6.96
N PHE A 73 4.15 -5.05 -5.90
CA PHE A 73 4.95 -4.73 -4.71
C PHE A 73 6.46 -4.73 -5.02
N ALA A 74 6.95 -5.57 -5.93
CA ALA A 74 8.34 -5.52 -6.37
C ALA A 74 8.70 -4.20 -7.07
N GLU A 75 7.82 -3.66 -7.91
CA GLU A 75 8.02 -2.38 -8.58
C GLU A 75 8.13 -1.23 -7.56
N GLU A 76 7.20 -1.19 -6.60
CA GLU A 76 7.18 -0.13 -5.59
C GLU A 76 8.35 -0.24 -4.61
N ARG A 77 8.78 -1.45 -4.23
CA ARG A 77 9.99 -1.65 -3.42
C ARG A 77 11.26 -1.17 -4.10
N ARG A 78 11.32 -1.13 -5.44
CA ARG A 78 12.48 -0.64 -6.18
C ARG A 78 12.42 0.86 -6.45
N HIS A 79 11.24 1.37 -6.80
CA HIS A 79 11.13 2.67 -7.46
C HIS A 79 10.29 3.69 -6.69
N ASN A 80 9.48 3.28 -5.70
CA ASN A 80 8.63 4.22 -5.00
C ASN A 80 9.47 5.17 -4.11
N PRO A 81 9.40 6.50 -4.32
CA PRO A 81 10.25 7.45 -3.61
C PRO A 81 9.99 7.52 -2.10
N TYR A 82 8.85 7.00 -1.62
CA TYR A 82 8.47 7.03 -0.20
C TYR A 82 8.79 5.72 0.54
N VAL A 83 8.72 4.58 -0.16
CA VAL A 83 8.69 3.25 0.47
C VAL A 83 9.61 2.21 -0.18
N ALA A 84 10.48 2.61 -1.10
CA ALA A 84 11.51 1.75 -1.65
C ALA A 84 12.50 1.23 -0.58
N ASP A 85 13.11 0.09 -0.88
CA ASP A 85 14.20 -0.51 -0.12
C ASP A 85 15.48 0.28 -0.40
N ARG A 86 15.80 1.26 0.45
CA ARG A 86 17.03 2.05 0.43
C ARG A 86 17.70 2.03 1.78
#